data_AF-A0A7X3RGQ4-F1
#
_entry.id   AF-A0A7X3RGQ4-F1
#
_cell.length_a   1.000
_cell.length_b   1.000
_cell.length_c   1.000
_cell.angle_alpha   90.00
_cell.angle_beta   90.00
_cell.angle_gamma   90.00
#
_symmetry.space_group_name_H-M   'P 1'
#
loop_
_entity.id
_entity.type
_entity.pdbx_description
1 polymer ?
#
loop_
_entity_poly.entity_id
_entity_poly.type
_entity_poly.pdbx_seq_one_letter_code
_entity_poly.pdbx_strand_id
1 'polypeptide(L)'
;PMFSSSAVKVGPIINIPVIVGATGADVTNTGNDPRDFLFLVTNSNALQAEVMADFVVNDLGKKTAAMMWQNGDVYSKGFVNAFNANFKELGGRIVANQIYEQEDTMFDGQLGIIKEANPDILLLASFPPESPLIVKQAREMGIESTFIGSDGWDDSLMLEILEDNTPLENSYYCSISDELAADFTAAYETMFKNQPIGIAPLGYDAMKLLAIAIENVQSTDPVMVRDAITAITDYEGATVISGFDENRHPIKPTVGIRVLKIVDGQPEQHAVIKASQ
;
A
#
# COMPACT_ATOMS: atom_id res chain seq x y z
N PRO A 1 -5.69 -12.45 6.90
CA PRO A 1 -6.56 -11.67 6.01
C PRO A 1 -5.73 -10.71 5.16
N MET A 2 -6.05 -10.52 3.89
CA MET A 2 -5.23 -9.68 3.00
C MET A 2 -5.67 -8.22 2.97
N PHE A 3 -6.98 -7.97 2.90
CA PHE A 3 -7.49 -6.60 2.93
C PHE A 3 -7.46 -6.05 4.35
N SER A 4 -6.96 -4.82 4.51
CA SER A 4 -6.88 -4.12 5.80
C SER A 4 -8.24 -4.09 6.49
N SER A 5 -9.32 -3.78 5.77
CA SER A 5 -10.71 -3.77 6.27
C SER A 5 -11.20 -5.13 6.81
N SER A 6 -10.59 -6.24 6.37
CA SER A 6 -10.80 -7.57 6.95
C SER A 6 -9.84 -7.85 8.10
N ALA A 7 -8.57 -7.45 7.97
CA ALA A 7 -7.54 -7.71 8.97
C ALA A 7 -7.82 -6.99 10.30
N VAL A 8 -8.31 -5.74 10.26
CA VAL A 8 -8.66 -4.97 11.47
C VAL A 8 -9.77 -5.63 12.30
N LYS A 9 -10.63 -6.45 11.68
CA LYS A 9 -11.70 -7.17 12.38
C LYS A 9 -11.17 -8.40 13.13
N VAL A 10 -9.98 -8.88 12.76
CA VAL A 10 -9.36 -10.07 13.34
C VAL A 10 -8.55 -9.71 14.59
N GLY A 11 -7.85 -8.56 14.59
CA GLY A 11 -7.00 -8.14 15.71
C GLY A 11 -7.65 -8.23 17.09
N PRO A 12 -8.86 -7.66 17.30
CA PRO A 12 -9.51 -7.67 18.60
C PRO A 12 -9.95 -9.04 19.13
N ILE A 13 -9.97 -10.09 18.29
CA ILE A 13 -10.50 -11.42 18.66
C ILE A 13 -9.44 -12.53 18.68
N ILE A 14 -8.22 -12.27 18.21
CA ILE A 14 -7.16 -13.28 18.18
C ILE A 14 -6.46 -13.40 19.53
N ASN A 15 -6.02 -14.62 19.81
CA ASN A 15 -5.20 -14.98 20.97
C ASN A 15 -3.96 -15.80 20.56
N ILE A 16 -3.64 -15.81 19.27
CA ILE A 16 -2.49 -16.47 18.66
C ILE A 16 -1.81 -15.50 17.70
N PRO A 17 -0.49 -15.57 17.51
CA PRO A 17 0.22 -14.76 16.52
C PRO A 17 -0.34 -14.96 15.11
N VAL A 18 -0.56 -13.86 14.39
CA VAL A 18 -1.00 -13.85 13.00
C VAL A 18 -0.18 -12.82 12.24
N ILE A 19 0.51 -13.28 11.19
CA ILE A 19 1.29 -12.44 10.28
C ILE A 19 0.46 -12.24 9.00
N VAL A 20 0.19 -10.99 8.61
CA VAL A 20 -0.72 -10.66 7.49
C VAL A 20 -0.04 -9.84 6.41
N GLY A 21 -0.47 -10.05 5.16
CA GLY A 21 -0.06 -9.25 4.00
C GLY A 21 -0.88 -7.97 3.79
N ALA A 22 -1.66 -7.53 4.79
CA ALA A 22 -2.33 -6.22 4.73
C ALA A 22 -1.31 -5.09 4.91
N THR A 23 -1.61 -3.90 4.38
CA THR A 23 -0.70 -2.75 4.45
C THR A 23 -1.22 -1.64 5.35
N GLY A 24 -2.48 -1.66 5.77
CA GLY A 24 -3.05 -0.61 6.62
C GLY A 24 -2.30 -0.51 7.96
N ALA A 25 -1.71 0.65 8.26
CA ALA A 25 -0.98 0.86 9.52
C ALA A 25 -1.85 0.61 10.76
N ASP A 26 -3.16 0.91 10.70
CA ASP A 26 -4.10 0.64 11.80
C ASP A 26 -4.44 -0.85 11.99
N VAL A 27 -3.97 -1.75 11.12
CA VAL A 27 -4.23 -3.19 11.23
C VAL A 27 -3.64 -3.80 12.49
N THR A 28 -2.45 -3.34 12.88
CA THR A 28 -1.77 -3.82 14.09
C THR A 28 -2.13 -2.98 15.31
N ASN A 29 -2.82 -1.85 15.15
CA ASN A 29 -3.22 -0.96 16.24
C ASN A 29 -4.40 -1.56 17.02
N THR A 30 -4.12 -2.41 18.01
CA THR A 30 -5.17 -3.00 18.87
C THR A 30 -5.39 -2.24 20.18
N GLY A 31 -4.75 -1.07 20.35
CA GLY A 31 -4.94 -0.21 21.52
C GLY A 31 -4.09 -0.57 22.75
N ASN A 32 -2.82 -0.92 22.54
CA ASN A 32 -1.86 -1.32 23.60
C ASN A 32 -2.38 -2.46 24.48
N ASP A 33 -2.90 -3.51 23.83
CA ASP A 33 -3.32 -4.73 24.50
C ASP A 33 -2.11 -5.66 24.72
N PRO A 34 -1.92 -6.26 25.91
CA PRO A 34 -0.97 -7.36 26.10
C PRO A 34 -1.22 -8.60 25.20
N ARG A 35 -2.21 -8.55 24.29
CA ARG A 35 -2.58 -9.53 23.25
C ARG A 35 -2.32 -9.01 21.82
N ASP A 36 -1.33 -8.15 21.66
CA ASP A 36 -0.87 -7.64 20.38
C ASP A 36 -0.24 -8.73 19.48
N PHE A 37 -1.11 -9.55 18.86
CA PHE A 37 -0.72 -10.73 18.10
C PHE A 37 -0.68 -10.53 16.57
N LEU A 38 -1.08 -9.37 16.06
CA LEU A 38 -1.05 -9.06 14.63
C LEU A 38 0.27 -8.39 14.23
N PHE A 39 0.88 -8.92 13.16
CA PHE A 39 2.08 -8.39 12.52
C PHE A 39 1.81 -8.19 11.03
N LEU A 40 2.42 -7.18 10.41
CA LEU A 40 2.47 -7.10 8.96
C LEU A 40 3.68 -7.87 8.43
N VAL A 41 3.66 -8.29 7.16
CA VAL A 41 4.84 -8.87 6.46
C VAL A 41 5.27 -8.04 5.25
N THR A 42 4.55 -6.96 4.99
CA THR A 42 4.80 -6.00 3.93
C THR A 42 4.84 -4.58 4.49
N ASN A 43 5.35 -3.64 3.70
CA ASN A 43 5.45 -2.23 4.09
C ASN A 43 4.07 -1.65 4.39
N SER A 44 4.00 -0.80 5.42
CA SER A 44 2.75 -0.12 5.76
C SER A 44 2.38 0.92 4.70
N ASN A 45 1.09 1.18 4.53
CA ASN A 45 0.59 2.24 3.68
C ASN A 45 1.01 3.63 4.18
N ALA A 46 1.34 3.79 5.47
CA ALA A 46 1.89 5.02 6.01
C ALA A 46 3.27 5.34 5.41
N LEU A 47 4.14 4.35 5.31
CA LEU A 47 5.45 4.47 4.66
C LEU A 47 5.31 4.82 3.17
N GLN A 48 4.38 4.14 2.48
CA GLN A 48 4.12 4.40 1.07
C GLN A 48 3.57 5.82 0.84
N ALA A 49 2.66 6.27 1.70
CA ALA A 49 2.08 7.60 1.63
C ALA A 49 3.08 8.71 1.95
N GLU A 50 4.02 8.48 2.86
CA GLU A 50 5.18 9.37 3.10
C GLU A 50 6.00 9.53 1.82
N VAL A 51 6.42 8.41 1.21
CA VAL A 51 7.19 8.42 -0.03
C VAL A 51 6.46 9.13 -1.17
N MET A 52 5.15 8.88 -1.32
CA MET A 52 4.38 9.54 -2.36
C MET A 52 4.18 11.05 -2.09
N ALA A 53 4.09 11.48 -0.83
CA ALA A 53 4.05 12.89 -0.49
C ALA A 53 5.39 13.59 -0.79
N ASP A 54 6.51 12.94 -0.47
CA ASP A 54 7.86 13.40 -0.81
C ASP A 54 8.04 13.54 -2.32
N PHE A 55 7.72 12.49 -3.08
CA PHE A 55 7.74 12.47 -4.54
C PHE A 55 6.94 13.63 -5.15
N VAL A 56 5.70 13.84 -4.70
CA VAL A 56 4.84 14.91 -5.21
C VAL A 56 5.47 16.28 -4.99
N VAL A 57 6.07 16.51 -3.82
CA VAL A 57 6.61 17.82 -3.47
C VAL A 57 7.98 18.08 -4.06
N ASN A 58 8.89 17.11 -3.92
CA ASN A 58 10.32 17.30 -4.20
C ASN A 58 10.67 16.93 -5.64
N ASP A 59 10.01 15.94 -6.24
CA ASP A 59 10.26 15.53 -7.63
C ASP A 59 9.30 16.21 -8.60
N LEU A 60 7.99 16.21 -8.31
CA LEU A 60 7.00 16.84 -9.20
C LEU A 60 6.84 18.35 -8.97
N GLY A 61 7.35 18.87 -7.85
CA GLY A 61 7.27 20.30 -7.52
C GLY A 61 5.85 20.80 -7.24
N LYS A 62 4.90 19.91 -6.92
CA LYS A 62 3.48 20.25 -6.76
C LYS A 62 3.16 20.56 -5.30
N LYS A 63 2.26 21.50 -5.06
CA LYS A 63 1.97 22.03 -3.70
C LYS A 63 0.49 22.05 -3.34
N THR A 64 -0.41 21.78 -4.28
CA THR A 64 -1.83 21.63 -4.00
C THR A 64 -2.32 20.25 -4.42
N ALA A 65 -3.13 19.61 -3.58
CA ALA A 65 -3.71 18.31 -3.87
C ALA A 65 -5.20 18.28 -3.50
N ALA A 66 -6.00 17.56 -4.28
CA ALA A 66 -7.25 17.01 -3.81
C ALA A 66 -7.06 15.52 -3.52
N MET A 67 -7.92 14.97 -2.66
CA MET A 67 -7.94 13.53 -2.36
C MET A 67 -9.36 13.01 -2.62
N MET A 68 -9.45 11.83 -3.21
CA MET A 68 -10.70 11.09 -3.36
C MET A 68 -10.46 9.61 -3.04
N TRP A 69 -11.30 9.04 -2.17
CA TRP A 69 -11.06 7.71 -1.59
C TRP A 69 -12.36 7.04 -1.13
N GLN A 70 -12.35 5.72 -0.99
CA GLN A 70 -13.55 4.95 -0.66
C GLN A 70 -13.97 5.13 0.80
N ASN A 71 -15.23 5.49 1.02
CA ASN A 71 -15.81 5.60 2.35
C ASN A 71 -15.81 4.25 3.07
N GLY A 72 -15.49 4.27 4.37
CA GLY A 72 -15.47 3.07 5.21
C GLY A 72 -14.31 2.10 4.95
N ASP A 73 -13.47 2.31 3.93
CA ASP A 73 -12.31 1.46 3.69
C ASP A 73 -11.10 1.90 4.55
N VAL A 74 -10.58 0.95 5.33
CA VAL A 74 -9.49 1.21 6.29
C VAL A 74 -8.16 1.45 5.58
N TYR A 75 -7.93 0.77 4.45
CA TYR A 75 -6.71 0.95 3.68
C TYR A 75 -6.66 2.35 3.07
N SER A 76 -7.71 2.73 2.35
CA SER A 76 -7.86 4.02 1.69
C SER A 76 -7.73 5.16 2.70
N LYS A 77 -8.47 5.07 3.81
CA LYS A 77 -8.42 6.05 4.90
C LYS A 77 -7.01 6.20 5.49
N GLY A 78 -6.34 5.07 5.76
CA GLY A 78 -4.99 5.07 6.34
C GLY A 78 -3.99 5.77 5.41
N PHE A 79 -4.05 5.46 4.11
CA PHE A 79 -3.15 6.05 3.11
C PHE A 79 -3.38 7.57 2.98
N VAL A 80 -4.63 8.02 2.80
CA VAL A 80 -4.91 9.48 2.64
C VAL A 80 -4.58 10.29 3.89
N ASN A 81 -4.76 9.71 5.08
CA ASN A 81 -4.40 10.37 6.34
C ASN A 81 -2.89 10.56 6.45
N ALA A 82 -2.12 9.50 6.18
CA ALA A 82 -0.66 9.56 6.19
C ALA A 82 -0.12 10.51 5.10
N PHE A 83 -0.68 10.46 3.88
CA PHE A 83 -0.30 11.37 2.81
C PHE A 83 -0.57 12.83 3.19
N ASN A 84 -1.77 13.14 3.70
CA ASN A 84 -2.14 14.49 4.12
C ASN A 84 -1.23 15.05 5.22
N ALA A 85 -0.83 14.22 6.19
CA ALA A 85 0.11 14.62 7.24
C ALA A 85 1.48 14.98 6.63
N ASN A 86 2.10 14.05 5.91
CA ASN A 86 3.43 14.24 5.30
C ASN A 86 3.44 15.37 4.26
N PHE A 87 2.42 15.44 3.41
CA PHE A 87 2.30 16.48 2.37
C PHE A 87 2.25 17.88 2.99
N LYS A 88 1.56 18.05 4.13
CA LYS A 88 1.53 19.32 4.86
C LYS A 88 2.85 19.67 5.51
N GLU A 89 3.56 18.70 6.09
CA GLU A 89 4.89 18.91 6.66
C GLU A 89 5.89 19.36 5.60
N LEU A 90 5.77 18.84 4.37
CA LEU A 90 6.53 19.24 3.19
C LEU A 90 6.04 20.55 2.54
N GLY A 91 5.08 21.25 3.17
CA GLY A 91 4.56 22.56 2.75
C GLY A 91 3.47 22.52 1.68
N GLY A 92 2.92 21.36 1.38
CA GLY A 92 1.75 21.16 0.53
C GLY A 92 0.43 21.48 1.23
N ARG A 93 -0.66 21.56 0.46
CA ARG A 93 -2.01 21.86 0.95
C ARG A 93 -3.06 20.97 0.29
N ILE A 94 -3.92 20.36 1.10
CA ILE A 94 -5.12 19.68 0.61
C ILE A 94 -6.22 20.73 0.40
N VAL A 95 -6.68 20.89 -0.85
CA VAL A 95 -7.68 21.90 -1.24
C VAL A 95 -9.09 21.33 -1.43
N ALA A 96 -9.20 20.01 -1.60
CA ALA A 96 -10.47 19.28 -1.58
C ALA A 96 -10.25 17.86 -1.05
N ASN A 97 -11.23 17.33 -0.33
CA ASN A 97 -11.23 15.95 0.14
C ASN A 97 -12.63 15.39 -0.05
N GLN A 98 -12.77 14.40 -0.94
CA GLN A 98 -14.03 13.79 -1.31
C GLN A 98 -14.00 12.30 -1.01
N ILE A 99 -15.18 11.73 -0.81
CA ILE A 99 -15.37 10.29 -0.64
C ILE A 99 -16.38 9.78 -1.65
N TYR A 100 -16.26 8.51 -2.01
CA TYR A 100 -17.23 7.76 -2.78
C TYR A 100 -17.58 6.46 -2.05
N GLU A 101 -18.71 5.86 -2.38
CA GLU A 101 -19.13 4.58 -1.82
C GLU A 101 -18.65 3.43 -2.70
N GLN A 102 -18.42 2.25 -2.11
CA GLN A 102 -18.08 1.06 -2.88
C GLN A 102 -19.14 0.78 -3.96
N GLU A 103 -18.73 0.36 -5.16
CA GLU A 103 -19.61 0.10 -6.31
C GLU A 103 -20.17 1.37 -6.99
N ASP A 104 -19.81 2.57 -6.53
CA ASP A 104 -20.12 3.80 -7.25
C ASP A 104 -19.48 3.77 -8.65
N THR A 105 -20.23 4.27 -9.64
CA THR A 105 -19.77 4.35 -11.04
C THR A 105 -19.86 5.76 -11.61
N MET A 106 -20.45 6.70 -10.87
CA MET A 106 -20.66 8.09 -11.27
C MET A 106 -20.10 9.01 -10.19
N PHE A 107 -19.21 9.92 -10.57
CA PHE A 107 -18.43 10.73 -9.64
C PHE A 107 -18.57 12.24 -9.88
N ASP A 108 -19.55 12.68 -10.70
CA ASP A 108 -19.70 14.07 -11.16
C ASP A 108 -19.74 15.09 -10.01
N GLY A 109 -20.40 14.75 -8.90
CA GLY A 109 -20.54 15.63 -7.75
C GLY A 109 -19.21 15.89 -7.05
N GLN A 110 -18.48 14.81 -6.74
CA GLN A 110 -17.15 14.86 -6.13
C GLN A 110 -16.16 15.56 -7.06
N LEU A 111 -16.14 15.17 -8.35
CA LEU A 111 -15.26 15.73 -9.36
C LEU A 111 -15.57 17.20 -9.66
N GLY A 112 -16.83 17.63 -9.58
CA GLY A 112 -17.22 19.03 -9.71
C GLY A 112 -16.56 19.91 -8.64
N ILE A 113 -16.60 19.46 -7.38
CA ILE A 113 -15.93 20.15 -6.26
C ILE A 113 -14.41 20.18 -6.46
N ILE A 114 -13.83 19.05 -6.90
CA ILE A 114 -12.38 18.96 -7.16
C ILE A 114 -11.97 19.91 -8.30
N LYS A 115 -12.77 19.98 -9.36
CA LYS A 115 -12.54 20.89 -10.49
C LYS A 115 -12.57 22.35 -10.05
N GLU A 116 -13.52 22.75 -9.22
CA GLU A 116 -13.59 24.10 -8.66
C GLU A 116 -12.37 24.44 -7.79
N ALA A 117 -11.85 23.46 -7.05
CA ALA A 117 -10.64 23.63 -6.23
C ALA A 117 -9.34 23.69 -7.05
N ASN A 118 -9.35 23.22 -8.30
CA ASN A 118 -8.25 23.25 -9.27
C ASN A 118 -6.87 22.85 -8.69
N PRO A 119 -6.72 21.63 -8.15
CA PRO A 119 -5.47 21.17 -7.55
C PRO A 119 -4.43 20.78 -8.59
N ASP A 120 -3.15 20.86 -8.24
CA ASP A 120 -2.06 20.29 -9.05
C ASP A 120 -2.16 18.75 -9.12
N ILE A 121 -2.56 18.14 -8.01
CA ILE A 121 -2.62 16.69 -7.80
C ILE A 121 -4.05 16.24 -7.49
N LEU A 122 -4.46 15.09 -8.01
CA LEU A 122 -5.59 14.33 -7.49
C LEU A 122 -5.10 12.95 -6.99
N LEU A 123 -5.03 12.81 -5.67
CA LEU A 123 -4.69 11.55 -5.01
C LEU A 123 -5.91 10.62 -4.98
N LEU A 124 -5.73 9.41 -5.48
CA LEU A 124 -6.69 8.31 -5.51
C LEU A 124 -6.12 7.11 -4.78
N ALA A 125 -6.29 7.08 -3.46
CA ALA A 125 -5.89 5.94 -2.63
C ALA A 125 -7.01 4.90 -2.63
N SER A 126 -7.10 4.15 -3.72
CA SER A 126 -8.24 3.29 -4.05
C SER A 126 -7.80 2.13 -4.95
N PHE A 127 -8.77 1.28 -5.30
CA PHE A 127 -8.59 0.09 -6.13
C PHE A 127 -9.36 0.24 -7.46
N PRO A 128 -9.10 -0.62 -8.47
CA PRO A 128 -10.08 -0.87 -9.52
C PRO A 128 -11.32 -1.59 -8.94
N PRO A 129 -12.51 -1.40 -9.52
CA PRO A 129 -12.78 -0.70 -10.78
C PRO A 129 -12.95 0.83 -10.67
N GLU A 130 -13.10 1.41 -9.48
CA GLU A 130 -13.47 2.82 -9.33
C GLU A 130 -12.33 3.77 -9.76
N SER A 131 -11.07 3.46 -9.43
CA SER A 131 -9.93 4.33 -9.75
C SER A 131 -9.83 4.71 -11.24
N PRO A 132 -9.82 3.77 -12.22
CA PRO A 132 -9.75 4.13 -13.63
C PRO A 132 -11.01 4.85 -14.13
N LEU A 133 -12.19 4.56 -13.56
CA LEU A 133 -13.44 5.26 -13.87
C LEU A 133 -13.40 6.73 -13.39
N ILE A 134 -12.88 6.98 -12.18
CA ILE A 134 -12.68 8.32 -11.63
C ILE A 134 -11.73 9.12 -12.53
N VAL A 135 -10.58 8.53 -12.92
CA VAL A 135 -9.62 9.21 -13.79
C VAL A 135 -10.26 9.57 -15.14
N LYS A 136 -10.96 8.62 -15.76
CA LYS A 136 -11.67 8.85 -17.03
C LYS A 136 -12.66 10.01 -16.93
N GLN A 137 -13.58 9.97 -15.96
CA GLN A 137 -14.60 11.00 -15.78
C GLN A 137 -13.96 12.36 -15.46
N ALA A 138 -12.90 12.39 -14.65
CA ALA A 138 -12.19 13.61 -14.34
C ALA A 138 -11.55 14.25 -15.59
N ARG A 139 -10.93 13.44 -16.46
CA ARG A 139 -10.40 13.91 -17.76
C ARG A 139 -11.51 14.42 -18.69
N GLU A 140 -12.63 13.70 -18.78
CA GLU A 140 -13.82 14.12 -19.56
C GLU A 140 -14.40 15.46 -19.05
N MET A 141 -14.33 15.70 -17.74
CA MET A 141 -14.71 16.97 -17.12
C MET A 141 -13.65 18.08 -17.26
N GLY A 142 -12.50 17.80 -17.87
CA GLY A 142 -11.41 18.77 -18.07
C GLY A 142 -10.57 19.04 -16.82
N ILE A 143 -10.47 18.08 -15.90
CA ILE A 143 -9.54 18.13 -14.77
C ILE A 143 -8.14 17.74 -15.27
N GLU A 144 -7.23 18.71 -15.25
CA GLU A 144 -5.86 18.55 -15.77
C GLU A 144 -4.84 18.10 -14.71
N SER A 145 -5.26 17.91 -13.46
CA SER A 145 -4.40 17.46 -12.36
C SER A 145 -3.60 16.21 -12.72
N THR A 146 -2.41 16.08 -12.14
CA THR A 146 -1.66 14.83 -12.17
C THR A 146 -2.29 13.87 -11.17
N PHE A 147 -2.61 12.65 -11.60
CA PHE A 147 -3.19 11.64 -10.72
C PHE A 147 -2.09 10.88 -10.01
N ILE A 148 -2.31 10.66 -8.71
CA ILE A 148 -1.42 9.90 -7.85
C ILE A 148 -2.23 8.75 -7.25
N GLY A 149 -1.82 7.51 -7.51
CA GLY A 149 -2.39 6.29 -6.96
C GLY A 149 -1.55 5.71 -5.82
N SER A 150 -2.13 4.77 -5.10
CA SER A 150 -1.45 3.94 -4.12
C SER A 150 -1.06 2.58 -4.72
N ASP A 151 -0.51 1.66 -3.90
CA ASP A 151 -0.25 0.26 -4.29
C ASP A 151 -1.51 -0.50 -4.72
N GLY A 152 -2.71 0.01 -4.42
CA GLY A 152 -3.97 -0.52 -4.91
C GLY A 152 -4.16 -0.37 -6.42
N TRP A 153 -3.31 0.43 -7.10
CA TRP A 153 -3.26 0.52 -8.56
C TRP A 153 -2.38 -0.55 -9.19
N ASP A 154 -1.61 -1.32 -8.42
CA ASP A 154 -0.76 -2.40 -8.92
C ASP A 154 -1.58 -3.69 -9.15
N ASP A 155 -2.62 -3.57 -9.97
CA ASP A 155 -3.57 -4.62 -10.34
C ASP A 155 -3.86 -4.50 -11.85
N SER A 156 -3.86 -5.62 -12.59
CA SER A 156 -4.08 -5.59 -14.04
C SER A 156 -5.42 -5.00 -14.44
N LEU A 157 -6.43 -5.10 -13.56
CA LEU A 157 -7.74 -4.49 -13.77
C LEU A 157 -7.66 -2.97 -13.94
N MET A 158 -6.66 -2.29 -13.39
CA MET A 158 -6.47 -0.85 -13.65
C MET A 158 -6.38 -0.52 -15.14
N LEU A 159 -5.83 -1.43 -15.96
CA LEU A 159 -5.64 -1.23 -17.40
C LEU A 159 -6.68 -1.96 -18.26
N GLU A 160 -7.50 -2.83 -17.66
CA GLU A 160 -8.50 -3.65 -18.37
C GLU A 160 -9.92 -3.06 -18.27
N ILE A 161 -10.18 -2.18 -17.30
CA ILE A 161 -11.52 -1.61 -17.08
C ILE A 161 -11.92 -0.60 -18.16
N LEU A 162 -10.96 0.15 -18.71
CA LEU A 162 -11.23 1.10 -19.78
C LEU A 162 -11.01 0.45 -21.14
N GLU A 163 -11.82 0.84 -22.13
CA GLU A 163 -11.57 0.47 -23.53
C GLU A 163 -10.31 1.13 -24.08
N ASP A 164 -9.95 2.30 -23.55
CA ASP A 164 -8.78 3.10 -23.91
C ASP A 164 -8.17 3.71 -22.64
N ASN A 165 -6.88 3.45 -22.41
CA ASN A 165 -6.14 3.89 -21.23
C ASN A 165 -5.54 5.30 -21.38
N THR A 166 -5.79 5.99 -22.49
CA THR A 166 -5.39 7.41 -22.68
C THR A 166 -5.73 8.31 -21.49
N PRO A 167 -6.87 8.18 -20.79
CA PRO A 167 -7.15 9.01 -19.61
C PRO A 167 -6.16 8.84 -18.46
N LEU A 168 -5.57 7.64 -18.32
CA LEU A 168 -4.59 7.29 -17.29
C LEU A 168 -3.19 7.85 -17.56
N GLU A 169 -2.94 8.35 -18.76
CA GLU A 169 -1.63 8.87 -19.18
C GLU A 169 -1.11 9.96 -18.22
N ASN A 170 0.19 9.91 -17.93
CA ASN A 170 0.86 10.78 -16.95
C ASN A 170 0.32 10.67 -15.50
N SER A 171 -0.35 9.57 -15.15
CA SER A 171 -0.63 9.22 -13.76
C SER A 171 0.55 8.47 -13.16
N TYR A 172 0.74 8.61 -11.85
CA TYR A 172 1.78 7.91 -11.09
C TYR A 172 1.15 7.09 -9.97
N TYR A 173 1.77 5.98 -9.57
CA TYR A 173 1.36 5.22 -8.40
C TYR A 173 2.55 4.52 -7.75
N CYS A 174 2.46 4.27 -6.45
CA CYS A 174 3.46 3.44 -5.79
C CYS A 174 3.18 1.95 -5.99
N SER A 175 4.23 1.12 -5.98
CA SER A 175 4.12 -0.34 -5.93
C SER A 175 5.09 -0.87 -4.89
N ILE A 176 4.67 -1.97 -4.25
CA ILE A 176 5.52 -2.75 -3.38
C ILE A 176 6.16 -3.85 -4.24
N SER A 177 7.43 -3.71 -4.54
CA SER A 177 8.19 -4.76 -5.23
C SER A 177 9.49 -4.96 -4.49
N ASP A 178 9.45 -5.87 -3.52
CA ASP A 178 10.66 -6.39 -2.93
C ASP A 178 11.49 -7.08 -4.02
N GLU A 179 12.81 -6.90 -3.98
CA GLU A 179 13.69 -7.78 -4.74
C GLU A 179 13.55 -9.19 -4.16
N LEU A 180 13.14 -10.14 -5.00
CA LEU A 180 12.91 -11.51 -4.57
C LEU A 180 14.20 -12.31 -4.57
N ALA A 181 14.42 -13.06 -3.50
CA ALA A 181 15.55 -13.98 -3.42
C ALA A 181 15.51 -14.99 -4.58
N ALA A 182 16.65 -15.16 -5.27
CA ALA A 182 16.76 -16.04 -6.43
C ALA A 182 16.30 -17.48 -6.14
N ASP A 183 16.62 -17.99 -4.94
CA ASP A 183 16.23 -19.33 -4.51
C ASP A 183 14.72 -19.47 -4.34
N PHE A 184 14.04 -18.45 -3.81
CA PHE A 184 12.58 -18.45 -3.73
C PHE A 184 11.96 -18.43 -5.12
N THR A 185 12.43 -17.54 -5.99
CA THR A 185 11.95 -17.44 -7.38
C THR A 185 12.10 -18.76 -8.12
N ALA A 186 13.28 -19.38 -8.07
CA ALA A 186 13.55 -20.66 -8.72
C ALA A 186 12.68 -21.80 -8.15
N ALA A 187 12.48 -21.85 -6.84
CA ALA A 187 11.61 -22.84 -6.20
C ALA A 187 10.14 -22.65 -6.60
N TYR A 188 9.67 -21.39 -6.64
CA TYR A 188 8.30 -21.05 -7.04
C TYR A 188 8.04 -21.42 -8.50
N GLU A 189 8.92 -21.02 -9.42
CA GLU A 189 8.82 -21.39 -10.84
C GLU A 189 8.85 -22.90 -11.06
N THR A 190 9.70 -23.62 -10.31
CA THR A 190 9.77 -25.08 -10.40
C THR A 190 8.44 -25.71 -10.02
N MET A 191 7.79 -25.21 -8.96
CA MET A 191 6.54 -25.75 -8.43
C MET A 191 5.32 -25.34 -9.26
N PHE A 192 5.20 -24.06 -9.62
CA PHE A 192 3.98 -23.48 -10.19
C PHE A 192 4.08 -23.18 -11.68
N LYS A 193 5.27 -23.33 -12.28
CA LYS A 193 5.54 -23.08 -13.72
C LYS A 193 5.26 -21.66 -14.18
N ASN A 194 5.24 -20.70 -13.25
CA ASN A 194 5.04 -19.27 -13.47
C ASN A 194 5.97 -18.48 -12.54
N GLN A 195 6.23 -17.22 -12.89
CA GLN A 195 6.93 -16.28 -12.00
C GLN A 195 6.10 -16.03 -10.72
N PRO A 196 6.74 -15.82 -9.56
CA PRO A 196 6.04 -15.33 -8.38
C PRO A 196 5.45 -13.95 -8.67
N ILE A 197 4.16 -13.78 -8.38
CA ILE A 197 3.43 -12.52 -8.56
C ILE A 197 2.71 -12.13 -7.28
N GLY A 198 2.54 -10.83 -7.09
CA GLY A 198 1.77 -10.25 -5.99
C GLY A 198 2.21 -10.76 -4.61
N ILE A 199 1.27 -11.40 -3.92
CA ILE A 199 1.36 -11.77 -2.50
C ILE A 199 2.12 -13.08 -2.20
N ALA A 200 2.49 -13.85 -3.22
CA ALA A 200 3.16 -15.14 -3.04
C ALA A 200 4.41 -15.09 -2.12
N PRO A 201 5.36 -14.16 -2.33
CA PRO A 201 6.52 -14.03 -1.43
C PRO A 201 6.12 -13.66 0.00
N LEU A 202 5.10 -12.83 0.18
CA LEU A 202 4.61 -12.41 1.50
C LEU A 202 4.07 -13.60 2.32
N GLY A 203 3.32 -14.49 1.67
CA GLY A 203 2.82 -15.71 2.31
C GLY A 203 3.92 -16.69 2.70
N TYR A 204 4.96 -16.80 1.86
CA TYR A 204 6.15 -17.60 2.16
C TYR A 204 6.88 -17.06 3.39
N ASP A 205 7.12 -15.75 3.42
CA ASP A 205 7.81 -15.11 4.54
C ASP A 205 7.03 -15.18 5.84
N ALA A 206 5.71 -14.97 5.79
CA ALA A 206 4.85 -15.11 6.96
C ALA A 206 4.96 -16.50 7.60
N MET A 207 4.96 -17.55 6.78
CA MET A 207 5.09 -18.93 7.29
C MET A 207 6.49 -19.20 7.85
N LYS A 208 7.55 -18.74 7.16
CA LYS A 208 8.93 -18.92 7.62
C LYS A 208 9.19 -18.21 8.93
N LEU A 209 8.76 -16.96 9.08
CA LEU A 209 8.89 -16.19 10.32
C LEU A 209 8.21 -16.91 11.50
N LEU A 210 6.99 -17.43 11.29
CA LEU A 210 6.28 -18.18 12.30
C LEU A 210 7.01 -19.48 12.69
N ALA A 211 7.54 -20.21 11.71
CA ALA A 211 8.31 -21.43 11.95
C ALA A 211 9.60 -21.15 12.74
N ILE A 212 10.37 -20.12 12.34
CA ILE A 212 11.58 -19.68 13.04
C ILE A 212 11.27 -19.31 14.49
N ALA A 213 10.18 -18.56 14.72
CA ALA A 213 9.78 -18.18 16.07
C ALA A 213 9.47 -19.40 16.94
N ILE A 214 8.68 -20.36 16.43
CA ILE A 214 8.35 -21.61 17.14
C ILE A 214 9.61 -22.43 17.44
N GLU A 215 10.52 -22.54 16.48
CA GLU A 215 11.80 -23.24 16.64
C GLU A 215 12.69 -22.55 17.69
N ASN A 216 12.74 -21.22 17.70
CA ASN A 216 13.55 -20.48 18.68
C ASN A 216 13.08 -20.69 20.12
N VAL A 217 11.76 -20.77 20.36
CA VAL A 217 11.21 -20.96 21.71
C VAL A 217 10.89 -22.42 22.06
N GLN A 218 11.00 -23.34 21.11
CA GLN A 218 10.64 -24.76 21.27
C GLN A 218 9.23 -24.95 21.87
N SER A 219 8.30 -24.08 21.47
CA SER A 219 6.97 -23.97 22.06
C SER A 219 5.97 -23.44 21.05
N THR A 220 4.71 -23.83 21.22
CA THR A 220 3.56 -23.25 20.50
C THR A 220 2.71 -22.36 21.42
N ASP A 221 3.23 -21.99 22.59
CA ASP A 221 2.59 -21.00 23.45
C ASP A 221 2.45 -19.66 22.70
N PRO A 222 1.24 -19.09 22.59
CA PRO A 222 1.01 -17.89 21.81
C PRO A 222 1.89 -16.70 22.18
N VAL A 223 2.07 -16.46 23.49
CA VAL A 223 2.81 -15.31 24.00
C VAL A 223 4.29 -15.49 23.70
N MET A 224 4.83 -16.69 23.95
CA MET A 224 6.22 -17.00 23.61
C MET A 224 6.50 -16.85 22.12
N VAL A 225 5.61 -17.36 21.26
CA VAL A 225 5.79 -17.26 19.80
C VAL A 225 5.67 -15.81 19.33
N ARG A 226 4.74 -15.03 19.86
CA ARG A 226 4.63 -13.58 19.56
C ARG A 226 5.93 -12.86 19.88
N ASP A 227 6.43 -13.02 21.10
CA ASP A 227 7.64 -12.34 21.57
C ASP A 227 8.85 -12.78 20.74
N ALA A 228 8.88 -14.05 20.33
CA ALA A 228 9.90 -14.57 19.43
C ALA A 228 9.83 -13.94 18.03
N ILE A 229 8.64 -13.71 17.46
CA ILE A 229 8.48 -13.00 16.18
C ILE A 229 9.04 -11.58 16.28
N THR A 230 8.68 -10.83 17.34
CA THR A 230 9.20 -9.47 17.56
C THR A 230 10.72 -9.43 17.70
N ALA A 231 11.32 -10.50 18.22
CA ALA A 231 12.77 -10.60 18.42
C ALA A 231 13.55 -11.04 17.16
N ILE A 232 12.88 -11.40 16.06
CA ILE A 232 13.56 -11.77 14.81
C ILE A 232 14.24 -10.52 14.22
N THR A 233 15.53 -10.64 13.94
CA THR A 233 16.31 -9.67 13.17
C THR A 233 16.97 -10.37 11.98
N ASP A 234 17.34 -9.59 10.97
CA ASP A 234 18.12 -10.04 9.81
C ASP A 234 17.51 -11.28 9.12
N TYR A 235 16.19 -11.30 8.98
CA TYR A 235 15.47 -12.37 8.31
C TYR A 235 15.70 -12.32 6.80
N GLU A 236 16.15 -13.44 6.24
CA GLU A 236 16.34 -13.65 4.81
C GLU A 236 15.43 -14.79 4.31
N GLY A 237 14.40 -14.40 3.56
CA GLY A 237 13.37 -15.29 3.02
C GLY A 237 13.18 -15.15 1.52
N ALA A 238 11.92 -15.09 1.09
CA ALA A 238 11.56 -14.58 -0.23
C ALA A 238 11.90 -13.09 -0.33
N THR A 239 11.71 -12.35 0.76
CA THR A 239 12.11 -10.95 0.95
C THR A 239 12.99 -10.80 2.19
N VAL A 240 13.51 -9.60 2.44
CA VAL A 240 14.38 -9.30 3.58
C VAL A 240 13.65 -8.43 4.61
N ILE A 241 13.77 -8.79 5.90
CA ILE A 241 13.24 -8.02 7.02
C ILE A 241 14.34 -7.89 8.08
N SER A 242 14.79 -6.67 8.38
CA SER A 242 15.84 -6.43 9.38
C SER A 242 15.31 -6.50 10.82
N GLY A 243 14.00 -6.33 11.00
CA GLY A 243 13.32 -6.46 12.29
C GLY A 243 11.87 -5.98 12.21
N PHE A 244 11.24 -5.80 13.37
CA PHE A 244 9.91 -5.21 13.49
C PHE A 244 9.97 -3.91 14.30
N ASP A 245 9.19 -2.90 13.89
CA ASP A 245 9.02 -1.67 14.66
C ASP A 245 8.08 -1.89 15.87
N GLU A 246 7.89 -0.84 16.67
CA GLU A 246 6.99 -0.88 17.85
C GLU A 246 5.53 -1.17 17.50
N ASN A 247 5.13 -0.92 16.24
CA ASN A 247 3.80 -1.19 15.71
C ASN A 247 3.70 -2.58 15.07
N ARG A 248 4.73 -3.43 15.19
CA ARG A 248 4.81 -4.76 14.56
C ARG A 248 4.72 -4.70 13.03
N HIS A 249 5.21 -3.60 12.45
CA HIS A 249 5.46 -3.50 11.01
C HIS A 249 6.88 -3.96 10.71
N PRO A 250 7.11 -4.68 9.60
CA PRO A 250 8.43 -5.12 9.22
C PRO A 250 9.27 -3.92 8.77
N ILE A 251 10.51 -3.85 9.24
CA ILE A 251 11.52 -2.91 8.76
C ILE A 251 12.24 -3.60 7.61
N LYS A 252 12.09 -3.11 6.38
CA LYS A 252 12.66 -3.71 5.18
C LYS A 252 13.84 -2.88 4.67
N PRO A 253 15.10 -3.34 4.84
CA PRO A 253 16.30 -2.51 4.63
C PRO A 253 16.64 -2.26 3.15
N THR A 254 16.17 -3.14 2.26
CA THR A 254 16.57 -3.17 0.84
C THR A 254 15.58 -2.48 -0.09
N VAL A 255 14.45 -1.98 0.42
CA VAL A 255 13.31 -1.65 -0.42
C VAL A 255 13.16 -0.13 -0.53
N GLY A 256 13.31 0.37 -1.75
CA GLY A 256 12.66 1.63 -2.10
C GLY A 256 11.24 1.33 -2.58
N ILE A 257 10.29 2.15 -2.18
CA ILE A 257 8.96 2.15 -2.79
C ILE A 257 9.14 2.54 -4.26
N ARG A 258 8.68 1.68 -5.18
CA ARG A 258 8.73 1.98 -6.61
C ARG A 258 7.64 2.96 -6.92
N VAL A 259 7.98 4.02 -7.64
CA VAL A 259 7.00 4.89 -8.29
C VAL A 259 6.93 4.48 -9.75
N LEU A 260 5.74 4.09 -10.20
CA LEU A 260 5.46 3.83 -11.61
C LEU A 260 4.74 5.02 -12.22
N LYS A 261 4.94 5.21 -13.52
CA LYS A 261 4.24 6.19 -14.35
C LYS A 261 3.53 5.46 -15.47
N ILE A 262 2.30 5.84 -15.77
CA ILE A 262 1.59 5.34 -16.95
C ILE A 262 2.05 6.16 -18.17
N VAL A 263 2.62 5.45 -19.15
CA VAL A 263 3.13 5.96 -20.44
C VAL A 263 2.60 5.06 -21.55
N ASP A 264 2.01 5.64 -22.59
CA ASP A 264 1.36 4.91 -23.69
C ASP A 264 0.34 3.85 -23.20
N GLY A 265 -0.37 4.18 -22.11
CA GLY A 265 -1.36 3.31 -21.49
C GLY A 265 -0.79 2.09 -20.76
N GLN A 266 0.52 2.06 -20.48
CA GLN A 266 1.22 0.98 -19.76
C GLN A 266 2.07 1.54 -18.62
N PRO A 267 2.24 0.79 -17.51
CA PRO A 267 3.08 1.21 -16.40
C PRO A 267 4.56 1.01 -16.71
N GLU A 268 5.34 2.08 -16.52
CA GLU A 268 6.79 2.07 -16.57
C GLU A 268 7.37 2.49 -15.22
N GLN A 269 8.51 1.91 -14.83
CA GLN A 269 9.18 2.34 -13.60
C GLN A 269 9.73 3.76 -13.77
N HIS A 270 9.28 4.67 -12.92
CA HIS A 270 9.73 6.06 -12.90
C HIS A 270 10.90 6.25 -11.92
N ALA A 271 10.75 5.78 -10.68
CA ALA A 271 11.74 5.94 -9.62
C ALA A 271 11.68 4.81 -8.60
N VAL A 272 12.74 4.68 -7.81
CA VAL A 272 12.79 3.84 -6.61
C VAL A 272 13.21 4.74 -5.46
N ILE A 273 12.27 5.06 -4.56
CA ILE A 273 12.49 6.02 -3.48
C ILE A 273 12.64 5.25 -2.18
N LYS A 274 13.82 5.35 -1.57
CA LYS A 274 14.07 4.78 -0.24
C LYS A 274 13.46 5.71 0.80
N ALA A 275 12.69 5.15 1.72
CA ALA A 275 12.16 5.93 2.83
C ALA A 275 13.29 6.55 3.67
N SER A 276 13.01 7.72 4.23
CA SER A 276 13.84 8.40 5.22
C SER A 276 14.08 7.45 6.40
N GLN A 277 15.34 7.29 6.84
CA GLN A 277 15.65 6.57 8.08
C GLN A 277 15.32 7.39 9.32
#